data_AF-A0ABD5EEM3-F1
#
_entry.id   AF-A0ABD5EEM3-F1
#
_cell.length_a   1.000
_cell.length_b   1.000
_cell.length_c   1.000
_cell.angle_alpha   90.00
_cell.angle_beta   90.00
_cell.angle_gamma   90.00
#
_symmetry.space_group_name_H-M   'P 1'
#
loop_
_entity.id
_entity.type
_entity.pdbx_description
1 polymer ?
#
loop_
_entity_poly.entity_id
_entity_poly.type
_entity_poly.pdbx_seq_one_letter_code
_entity_poly.pdbx_strand_id
1 'polypeptide(L)'
;GILLDPKRLEARLWQGKVRTEGHQRGSNEEIRQAIYDAICELVAEMQHRQEIADVTQWVPTPEHPSLLVVIEEGRQILQMAKDNRWKDVLDLIDDLYTLARATGIWIIWATQYPSRTNGGVTAMVSEN
;
A
#
# COMPACT_ATOMS: atom_id res chain seq x y z
N GLY A 1 -4.45 9.98 5.61
CA GLY A 1 -3.49 8.86 5.48
C GLY A 1 -4.21 7.55 5.67
N ILE A 2 -3.65 6.47 5.14
CA ILE A 2 -4.19 5.11 5.22
C ILE A 2 -3.09 4.12 5.62
N LEU A 3 -3.43 3.16 6.47
CA LEU A 3 -2.58 2.04 6.88
C LEU A 3 -3.23 0.73 6.41
N LEU A 4 -2.51 -0.04 5.60
CA LEU A 4 -2.89 -1.38 5.16
C LEU A 4 -2.14 -2.37 6.05
N ASP A 5 -2.87 -3.11 6.90
CA ASP A 5 -2.36 -4.09 7.87
C ASP A 5 -2.92 -5.49 7.56
N PRO A 6 -2.24 -6.26 6.70
CA PRO A 6 -2.60 -7.64 6.40
C PRO A 6 -2.34 -8.61 7.57
N LYS A 7 -1.59 -8.20 8.61
CA LYS A 7 -1.27 -9.02 9.80
C LYS A 7 -2.30 -8.88 10.91
N ARG A 8 -3.14 -7.84 10.88
CA ARG A 8 -4.21 -7.54 11.85
C ARG A 8 -3.70 -7.12 13.23
N LEU A 9 -2.44 -6.73 13.36
CA LEU A 9 -1.77 -6.51 14.64
C LEU A 9 -1.62 -5.02 14.96
N GLU A 10 -0.98 -4.25 14.08
CA GLU A 10 -0.57 -2.89 14.42
C GLU A 10 -1.62 -1.84 14.06
N ALA A 11 -2.52 -2.10 13.10
CA ALA A 11 -3.54 -1.14 12.71
C ALA A 11 -4.51 -0.75 13.84
N ARG A 12 -4.67 -1.60 14.86
CA ARG A 12 -5.50 -1.30 16.03
C ARG A 12 -5.04 -0.05 16.78
N LEU A 13 -3.74 0.25 16.79
CA LEU A 13 -3.18 1.42 17.47
C LEU A 13 -3.46 2.75 16.74
N TRP A 14 -3.91 2.64 15.48
CA TRP A 14 -4.10 3.75 14.55
C TRP A 14 -5.58 4.02 14.22
N GLN A 15 -6.49 3.19 14.72
CA GLN A 15 -7.93 3.38 14.57
C GLN A 15 -8.36 4.75 15.10
N GLY A 16 -9.21 5.44 14.32
CA GLY A 16 -9.68 6.79 14.64
C GLY A 16 -8.68 7.91 14.42
N LYS A 17 -7.41 7.59 14.08
CA LYS A 17 -6.39 8.59 13.70
C LYS A 17 -6.17 8.64 12.20
N VAL A 18 -6.20 7.47 11.55
CA VAL A 18 -6.10 7.30 10.09
C VAL A 18 -7.10 6.24 9.64
N ARG A 19 -7.37 6.16 8.34
CA ARG A 19 -8.07 5.01 7.78
C ARG A 19 -7.17 3.78 7.91
N THR A 20 -7.74 2.65 8.32
CA THR A 20 -7.01 1.41 8.51
C THR A 20 -7.75 0.28 7.83
N GLU A 21 -7.06 -0.55 7.06
CA GLU A 21 -7.65 -1.70 6.36
C GLU A 21 -6.90 -2.97 6.72
N GLY A 22 -7.61 -4.10 6.74
CA GLY A 22 -7.07 -5.42 7.06
C GLY A 22 -7.08 -5.80 8.54
N HIS A 23 -7.59 -4.93 9.40
CA HIS A 23 -7.73 -5.17 10.85
C HIS A 23 -9.11 -5.72 11.25
N GLN A 24 -10.06 -5.76 10.31
CA GLN A 24 -11.45 -6.16 10.56
C GLN A 24 -11.54 -7.64 11.01
N ARG A 25 -12.61 -7.98 11.74
CA ARG A 25 -12.94 -9.38 12.01
C ARG A 25 -13.47 -10.01 10.73
N GLY A 26 -12.90 -11.14 10.33
CA GLY A 26 -13.29 -11.85 9.11
C GLY A 26 -12.30 -12.94 8.73
N SER A 27 -12.67 -13.68 7.69
CA SER A 27 -11.81 -14.63 6.98
C SER A 27 -10.59 -13.92 6.37
N ASN A 28 -9.56 -14.69 6.02
CA ASN A 28 -8.40 -14.13 5.32
C ASN A 28 -8.75 -13.56 3.95
N GLU A 29 -9.80 -14.08 3.32
CA GLU A 29 -10.28 -13.61 2.02
C GLU A 29 -10.92 -12.22 2.12
N GLU A 30 -11.84 -12.02 3.07
CA GLU A 30 -12.49 -10.72 3.26
C GLU A 30 -11.48 -9.61 3.57
N ILE A 31 -10.42 -9.93 4.31
CA ILE A 31 -9.35 -8.98 4.62
C ILE A 31 -8.50 -8.65 3.40
N ARG A 32 -8.13 -9.67 2.62
CA ARG A 32 -7.41 -9.46 1.37
C ARG A 32 -8.23 -8.62 0.40
N GLN A 33 -9.54 -8.88 0.33
CA GLN A 33 -10.45 -8.09 -0.47
C GLN A 33 -10.50 -6.63 0.00
N ALA A 34 -10.65 -6.36 1.30
CA ALA A 34 -10.67 -4.99 1.81
C ALA A 34 -9.36 -4.23 1.51
N ILE A 35 -8.21 -4.91 1.63
CA ILE A 35 -6.90 -4.33 1.28
C ILE A 35 -6.82 -4.06 -0.23
N TYR A 36 -7.26 -4.99 -1.05
CA TYR A 36 -7.28 -4.86 -2.50
C TYR A 36 -8.19 -3.69 -2.94
N ASP A 37 -9.40 -3.61 -2.42
CA ASP A 37 -10.34 -2.54 -2.70
C ASP A 37 -9.76 -1.17 -2.33
N ALA A 38 -9.08 -1.09 -1.18
CA ALA A 38 -8.38 0.14 -0.77
C ALA A 38 -7.24 0.53 -1.71
N ILE A 39 -6.50 -0.45 -2.28
CA ILE A 39 -5.48 -0.18 -3.30
C ILE A 39 -6.14 0.33 -4.60
N CYS A 40 -7.24 -0.29 -5.04
CA CYS A 40 -8.01 0.18 -6.19
C CYS A 40 -8.52 1.62 -6.00
N GLU A 41 -9.04 1.95 -4.81
CA GLU A 41 -9.45 3.31 -4.46
C GLU A 41 -8.28 4.31 -4.52
N LEU A 42 -7.09 3.91 -4.05
CA LEU A 42 -5.90 4.77 -4.13
C LEU A 42 -5.44 5.01 -5.57
N VAL A 43 -5.53 4.00 -6.44
CA VAL A 43 -5.23 4.13 -7.87
C VAL A 43 -6.26 5.05 -8.54
N ALA A 44 -7.55 4.87 -8.25
CA ALA A 44 -8.61 5.71 -8.79
C ALA A 44 -8.46 7.17 -8.35
N GLU A 45 -8.14 7.41 -7.07
CA GLU A 45 -7.83 8.74 -6.56
C GLU A 45 -6.60 9.33 -7.27
N MET A 46 -5.53 8.57 -7.44
CA MET A 46 -4.35 9.02 -8.18
C MET A 46 -4.71 9.44 -9.61
N GLN A 47 -5.45 8.60 -10.34
CA GLN A 47 -5.87 8.87 -11.71
C GLN A 47 -6.75 10.12 -11.78
N HIS A 48 -7.72 10.25 -10.86
CA HIS A 48 -8.56 11.45 -10.77
C HIS A 48 -7.73 12.72 -10.60
N ARG A 49 -6.71 12.69 -9.72
CA ARG A 49 -5.81 13.82 -9.51
C ARG A 49 -5.04 14.21 -10.78
N GLN A 50 -4.67 13.23 -11.61
CA GLN A 50 -3.98 13.48 -12.89
C GLN A 50 -4.91 14.06 -13.96
N GLU A 51 -6.21 13.78 -13.89
CA GLU A 51 -7.19 14.34 -14.83
C GLU A 51 -7.49 15.81 -14.53
N ILE A 52 -7.55 16.19 -13.25
CA ILE A 52 -7.97 17.53 -12.84
C ILE A 52 -6.81 18.52 -12.66
N ALA A 53 -5.58 18.01 -12.52
CA ALA A 53 -4.39 18.84 -12.36
C ALA A 53 -3.31 18.36 -13.32
N ASP A 54 -2.63 19.32 -13.95
CA ASP A 54 -1.41 19.01 -14.67
C ASP A 54 -0.41 18.42 -13.68
N VAL A 55 0.16 17.25 -13.99
CA VAL A 55 0.85 16.34 -13.04
C VAL A 55 2.01 17.04 -12.29
N THR A 56 2.52 18.15 -12.83
CA THR A 56 3.60 18.95 -12.24
C THR A 56 3.13 20.04 -11.25
N GLN A 57 1.81 20.25 -11.12
CA GLN A 57 1.21 21.37 -10.40
C GLN A 57 0.24 20.95 -9.30
N TRP A 58 0.26 19.68 -8.86
CA TRP A 58 -0.67 19.23 -7.82
C TRP A 58 -0.56 20.08 -6.55
N VAL A 59 -1.68 20.70 -6.16
CA VAL A 59 -1.83 21.42 -4.90
C VAL A 59 -2.89 20.71 -4.05
N PRO A 60 -2.54 20.18 -2.86
CA PRO A 60 -3.49 19.52 -1.99
C PRO A 60 -4.66 20.43 -1.57
N THR A 61 -5.87 19.87 -1.54
CA THR A 61 -7.09 20.54 -1.04
C THR A 61 -7.64 19.83 0.19
N PRO A 62 -8.62 20.40 0.91
CA PRO A 62 -9.30 19.68 1.99
C PRO A 62 -9.99 18.38 1.52
N GLU A 63 -10.55 18.40 0.30
CA GLU A 63 -11.21 17.24 -0.32
C GLU A 63 -10.17 16.21 -0.81
N HIS A 64 -9.05 16.67 -1.34
CA HIS A 64 -7.95 15.85 -1.86
C HIS A 64 -6.63 16.22 -1.16
N PRO A 65 -6.47 15.87 0.13
CA PRO A 65 -5.26 16.22 0.87
C PRO A 65 -4.07 15.39 0.39
N SER A 66 -2.87 15.76 0.83
CA SER A 66 -1.72 14.85 0.71
C SER A 66 -2.01 13.55 1.45
N LEU A 67 -1.73 12.42 0.79
CA LEU A 67 -2.00 11.11 1.35
C LEU A 67 -0.70 10.41 1.67
N LEU A 68 -0.57 9.93 2.91
CA LEU A 68 0.42 8.93 3.29
C LEU A 68 -0.26 7.57 3.30
N VAL A 69 0.27 6.64 2.52
CA VAL A 69 -0.12 5.23 2.44
C VAL A 69 0.99 4.41 3.10
N VAL A 70 0.64 3.61 4.10
CA VAL A 70 1.57 2.71 4.77
C VAL A 70 1.11 1.29 4.52
N ILE A 71 1.98 0.47 3.92
CA ILE A 71 1.78 -0.96 3.75
C ILE A 71 2.61 -1.65 4.83
N GLU A 72 1.93 -2.16 5.84
CA GLU A 72 2.55 -2.93 6.90
C GLU A 72 2.69 -4.39 6.43
N GLU A 73 3.92 -4.89 6.34
CA GLU A 73 4.21 -6.22 5.81
C GLU A 73 3.81 -6.47 4.35
N GLY A 74 4.59 -5.90 3.45
CA GLY A 74 4.52 -6.15 2.02
C GLY A 74 4.63 -7.61 1.60
N ARG A 75 5.23 -8.50 2.41
CA ARG A 75 5.24 -9.94 2.10
C ARG A 75 3.82 -10.50 1.97
N GLN A 76 2.86 -10.00 2.74
CA GLN A 76 1.48 -10.49 2.65
C GLN A 76 0.81 -10.07 1.35
N ILE A 77 1.13 -8.88 0.84
CA ILE A 77 0.71 -8.43 -0.50
C ILE A 77 1.31 -9.34 -1.58
N LEU A 78 2.59 -9.68 -1.47
CA LEU A 78 3.24 -10.63 -2.40
C LEU A 78 2.59 -12.02 -2.37
N GLN A 79 2.10 -12.49 -1.23
CA GLN A 79 1.35 -13.75 -1.17
C GLN A 79 -0.06 -13.61 -1.74
N MET A 80 -0.69 -12.45 -1.57
CA MET A 80 -2.00 -12.14 -2.14
C MET A 80 -1.96 -12.19 -3.66
N ALA A 81 -0.91 -11.65 -4.27
CA ALA A 81 -0.68 -11.66 -5.72
C ALA A 81 -0.53 -13.06 -6.36
N LYS A 82 -0.29 -14.10 -5.55
CA LYS A 82 -0.24 -15.49 -6.05
C LYS A 82 -1.63 -16.10 -6.26
N ASP A 83 -2.66 -15.46 -5.74
CA ASP A 83 -4.05 -15.87 -5.91
C ASP A 83 -4.64 -15.15 -7.13
N ASN A 84 -5.31 -15.90 -8.01
CA ASN A 84 -5.88 -15.35 -9.25
C ASN A 84 -6.87 -14.19 -9.04
N ARG A 85 -7.46 -14.10 -7.84
CA ARG A 85 -8.41 -13.03 -7.48
C ARG A 85 -7.77 -11.64 -7.35
N TRP A 86 -6.48 -11.59 -7.02
CA TRP A 86 -5.75 -10.34 -6.73
C TRP A 86 -4.39 -10.32 -7.43
N LYS A 87 -4.28 -11.03 -8.56
CA LYS A 87 -3.02 -11.25 -9.28
C LYS A 87 -2.36 -9.96 -9.77
N ASP A 88 -3.16 -8.93 -10.00
CA ASP A 88 -2.81 -7.61 -10.50
C ASP A 88 -2.47 -6.62 -9.38
N VAL A 89 -2.58 -7.00 -8.11
CA VAL A 89 -2.33 -6.07 -7.00
C VAL A 89 -0.93 -5.47 -7.01
N LEU A 90 0.06 -6.21 -7.51
CA LEU A 90 1.42 -5.68 -7.63
C LEU A 90 1.54 -4.67 -8.77
N ASP A 91 0.83 -4.89 -9.87
CA ASP A 91 0.78 -3.94 -11.00
C ASP A 91 0.10 -2.64 -10.55
N LEU A 92 -1.01 -2.74 -9.81
CA LEU A 92 -1.70 -1.57 -9.23
C LEU A 92 -0.82 -0.77 -8.27
N ILE A 93 -0.01 -1.45 -7.44
CA ILE A 93 0.91 -0.78 -6.52
C ILE A 93 2.10 -0.17 -7.28
N ASP A 94 2.58 -0.81 -8.34
CA ASP A 94 3.65 -0.27 -9.18
C ASP A 94 3.20 1.01 -9.92
N ASP A 95 1.99 0.99 -10.48
CA ASP A 95 1.34 2.17 -11.06
C ASP A 95 1.23 3.30 -10.03
N LEU A 96 0.73 2.96 -8.83
CA LEU A 96 0.63 3.91 -7.73
C LEU A 96 2.01 4.47 -7.38
N TYR A 97 3.03 3.63 -7.17
CA TYR A 97 4.37 4.07 -6.76
C TYR A 97 5.05 4.97 -7.80
N THR A 98 4.86 4.65 -9.09
CA THR A 98 5.49 5.37 -10.20
C THR A 98 4.99 6.81 -10.32
N LEU A 99 3.70 7.04 -10.03
CA LEU A 99 3.03 8.31 -10.32
C LEU A 99 2.55 9.06 -9.06
N ALA A 100 2.48 8.39 -7.90
CA ALA A 100 1.95 8.91 -6.64
C ALA A 100 2.60 10.22 -6.19
N ARG A 101 3.93 10.35 -6.35
CA ARG A 101 4.64 11.55 -5.87
C ARG A 101 4.11 12.82 -6.54
N ALA A 102 3.81 12.74 -7.83
CA ALA A 102 3.33 13.89 -8.59
C ALA A 102 1.91 14.30 -8.22
N THR A 103 1.13 13.39 -7.64
CA THR A 103 -0.24 13.60 -7.17
C THR A 103 -0.35 13.79 -5.66
N GLY A 104 0.78 13.99 -4.96
CA GLY A 104 0.81 14.22 -3.52
C GLY A 104 0.48 12.99 -2.66
N ILE A 105 0.65 11.79 -3.22
CA ILE A 105 0.53 10.50 -2.54
C ILE A 105 1.94 10.00 -2.21
N TRP A 106 2.14 9.53 -0.98
CA TRP A 106 3.41 9.05 -0.46
C TRP A 106 3.23 7.63 0.05
N ILE A 107 4.13 6.72 -0.31
CA ILE A 107 4.00 5.30 0.03
C ILE A 107 5.17 4.88 0.92
N ILE A 108 4.85 4.23 2.03
CA ILE A 108 5.80 3.51 2.88
C ILE A 108 5.50 2.03 2.76
N TRP A 109 6.45 1.28 2.21
CA TRP A 109 6.41 -0.18 2.15
C TRP A 109 7.29 -0.77 3.24
N ALA A 110 6.68 -1.40 4.25
CA ALA A 110 7.41 -2.07 5.33
C ALA A 110 7.36 -3.60 5.15
N THR A 111 8.44 -4.30 5.46
CA THR A 111 8.45 -5.77 5.53
C THR A 111 9.49 -6.26 6.52
N GLN A 112 9.17 -7.34 7.25
CA GLN A 112 10.14 -8.05 8.08
C GLN A 112 10.92 -9.10 7.29
N TYR A 113 10.54 -9.34 6.03
CA TYR A 113 11.08 -10.40 5.18
C TYR A 113 11.64 -9.82 3.88
N PRO A 114 12.75 -9.06 3.94
CA PRO A 114 13.42 -8.58 2.74
C PRO A 114 14.08 -9.75 2.01
N SER A 115 13.34 -10.43 1.13
CA SER A 115 13.86 -11.53 0.31
C SER A 115 13.86 -11.15 -1.17
N ARG A 116 14.98 -11.35 -1.86
CA ARG A 116 14.99 -11.35 -3.33
C ARG A 116 14.68 -12.75 -3.83
N THR A 117 13.77 -12.85 -4.79
CA THR A 117 13.42 -14.11 -5.45
C THR A 117 14.53 -14.65 -6.37
N ASN A 118 15.62 -13.89 -6.64
CA ASN A 118 16.78 -14.32 -7.43
C ASN A 118 18.05 -13.45 -7.15
N GLY A 119 18.76 -13.65 -6.02
CA GLY A 119 20.15 -13.17 -5.83
C GLY A 119 20.36 -11.73 -5.27
N GLY A 120 20.94 -11.67 -4.06
CA GLY A 120 21.42 -10.48 -3.31
C GLY A 120 20.37 -9.90 -2.35
N VAL A 121 20.63 -9.12 -1.28
CA VAL A 121 21.86 -8.65 -0.64
C VAL A 121 22.30 -9.70 0.38
N THR A 122 23.56 -10.15 0.29
CA THR A 122 24.17 -10.97 1.33
C THR A 122 24.12 -10.21 2.64
N ALA A 123 23.56 -10.80 3.72
CA ALA A 123 23.62 -10.22 5.04
C ALA A 123 25.09 -9.95 5.38
N MET A 124 25.50 -8.68 5.38
CA MET A 124 26.77 -8.26 5.95
C MET A 124 26.55 -8.07 7.44
N VAL A 125 26.28 -9.17 8.12
CA VAL A 125 26.47 -9.24 9.57
C VAL A 125 27.47 -10.35 9.77
N SER A 126 28.75 -9.98 9.85
CA SER A 126 29.74 -10.85 10.46
C SER A 126 29.32 -11.05 11.91
N GLU A 127 28.97 -12.27 12.28
CA GLU A 127 28.86 -12.67 13.68
C GLU A 127 30.22 -12.40 14.34
N ASN A 128 30.23 -11.54 15.36
CA ASN A 128 31.31 -11.47 16.33
C ASN A 128 31.01 -12.44 17.47
#